data_AF-A0A2V7F728-F1
#
_entry.id   AF-A0A2V7F728-F1
#
_cell.length_a   1.000
_cell.length_b   1.000
_cell.length_c   1.000
_cell.angle_alpha   90.00
_cell.angle_beta   90.00
_cell.angle_gamma   90.00
#
_symmetry.space_group_name_H-M   'P 1'
#
loop_
_entity.id
_entity.type
_entity.pdbx_description
1 polymer ?
#
loop_
_entity_poly.entity_id
_entity_poly.type
_entity_poly.pdbx_seq_one_letter_code
_entity_poly.pdbx_strand_id
1 'polypeptide(L)'
;MGPRAGPRGRCPAPPRRSPAVRISCPHENTGRGPGRPTIVLTCYRTRKRIGAYLDGALDRAQAESAARHLATCTACQREAAGLREMRALLQQALSPVGTVREPDWTAFWPGIVRGIEEAKRRVPVQGRRRAWLRPRWALGGALVAAFLVSMMLWTSAPPPPAVEAPVVVNSANSDYPGASLMVYHTPERDMTVVWVFGVDD
;
A
#
# COMPACT_ATOMS: atom_id res chain seq x y z
N MET A 1 20.32 64.34 59.98
CA MET A 1 20.50 63.78 58.62
C MET A 1 20.43 62.26 58.72
N GLY A 2 19.42 61.63 58.11
CA GLY A 2 19.23 60.17 58.06
C GLY A 2 17.96 59.87 57.25
N PRO A 3 18.00 59.00 56.22
CA PRO A 3 17.03 59.07 55.14
C PRO A 3 15.68 58.41 55.48
N ARG A 4 14.60 59.10 55.10
CA ARG A 4 13.22 58.59 55.06
C ARG A 4 13.14 57.39 54.11
N ALA A 5 12.80 56.22 54.65
CA ALA A 5 12.48 55.05 53.84
C ALA A 5 11.10 55.22 53.20
N GLY A 6 11.05 55.25 51.86
CA GLY A 6 9.81 55.29 51.08
C GLY A 6 9.00 53.98 51.15
N PRO A 7 7.71 54.02 50.80
CA PRO A 7 6.84 52.85 50.89
C PRO A 7 7.23 51.80 49.83
N ARG A 8 7.40 50.55 50.28
CA ARG A 8 7.65 49.39 49.43
C ARG A 8 6.42 49.15 48.54
N GLY A 9 6.56 49.40 47.23
CA GLY A 9 5.56 49.02 46.24
C GLY A 9 5.32 47.50 46.27
N ARG A 10 4.05 47.09 46.40
CA ARG A 10 3.63 45.70 46.21
C ARG A 10 3.79 45.35 44.73
N CYS A 11 4.53 44.29 44.42
CA CYS A 11 4.41 43.62 43.13
C CYS A 11 2.98 43.07 42.98
N PRO A 12 2.32 43.24 41.82
CA PRO A 12 1.08 42.53 41.55
C PRO A 12 1.35 41.02 41.47
N ALA A 13 0.44 40.23 42.05
CA ALA A 13 0.49 38.78 41.99
C ALA A 13 0.40 38.29 40.53
N PRO A 14 1.14 37.22 40.15
CA PRO A 14 1.01 36.65 38.81
C PRO A 14 -0.42 36.11 38.60
N PRO A 15 -0.98 36.19 37.37
CA PRO A 15 -2.30 35.64 37.11
C PRO A 15 -2.31 34.13 37.40
N ARG A 16 -3.38 33.67 38.05
CA ARG A 16 -3.63 32.25 38.30
C ARG A 16 -3.53 31.50 36.98
N ARG A 17 -2.51 30.65 36.84
CA ARG A 17 -2.42 29.70 35.72
C ARG A 17 -3.69 28.86 35.74
N SER A 18 -4.49 28.95 34.68
CA SER A 18 -5.58 28.01 34.41
C SER A 18 -5.05 26.59 34.57
N PRO A 19 -5.82 25.65 35.13
CA PRO A 19 -5.38 24.27 35.20
C PRO A 19 -5.15 23.82 33.76
N ALA A 20 -3.89 23.58 33.42
CA ALA A 20 -3.52 22.98 32.15
C ALA A 20 -4.37 21.72 32.01
N VAL A 21 -5.21 21.69 30.98
CA VAL A 21 -5.86 20.46 30.54
C VAL A 21 -4.70 19.49 30.31
N ARG A 22 -4.50 18.58 31.26
CA ARG A 22 -3.65 17.43 31.03
C ARG A 22 -4.38 16.61 29.98
N ILE A 23 -4.03 16.85 28.72
CA ILE A 23 -4.26 15.89 27.65
C ILE A 23 -3.35 14.72 28.04
N SER A 24 -3.87 13.84 28.89
CA SER A 24 -3.32 12.52 29.10
C SER A 24 -3.46 11.79 27.77
N CYS A 25 -2.44 11.91 26.92
CA CYS A 25 -2.22 10.96 25.85
C CYS A 25 -2.00 9.60 26.52
N PRO A 26 -2.89 8.61 26.36
CA PRO A 26 -2.59 7.26 26.81
C PRO A 26 -1.43 6.77 25.96
N HIS A 27 -0.27 6.59 26.58
CA HIS A 27 0.89 5.95 25.96
C HIS A 27 0.65 4.44 25.93
N GLU A 28 -0.32 3.98 25.15
CA GLU A 28 -0.49 2.54 24.90
C GLU A 28 0.48 2.10 23.79
N ASN A 29 1.79 2.04 24.07
CA ASN A 29 2.69 1.34 23.14
C ASN A 29 3.92 0.67 23.78
N THR A 30 3.79 0.21 25.02
CA THR A 30 4.80 -0.68 25.64
C THR A 30 4.12 -1.91 26.26
N GLY A 31 3.45 -2.69 25.40
CA GLY A 31 2.85 -3.97 25.78
C GLY A 31 3.18 -5.04 24.74
N ARG A 32 4.28 -5.76 24.95
CA ARG A 32 4.69 -6.95 24.20
C ARG A 32 3.64 -8.05 24.42
N GLY A 33 2.75 -8.27 23.46
CA GLY A 33 1.76 -9.35 23.47
C GLY A 33 1.50 -9.91 22.06
N PRO A 34 1.31 -11.24 21.89
CA PRO A 34 1.17 -11.86 20.58
C PRO A 34 -0.29 -11.71 20.11
N GLY A 35 -0.57 -10.58 19.47
CA GLY A 35 -1.85 -10.39 18.79
C GLY A 35 -2.29 -8.93 18.67
N ARG A 36 -1.75 -8.20 17.69
CA ARG A 36 -2.49 -7.10 17.03
C ARG A 36 -1.81 -6.65 15.74
N PRO A 37 -2.57 -6.59 14.63
CA PRO A 37 -2.84 -5.27 14.06
C PRO A 37 -4.26 -5.08 13.45
N THR A 38 -5.19 -6.03 13.59
CA THR A 38 -6.50 -5.91 12.91
C THR A 38 -7.41 -4.86 13.54
N ILE A 39 -7.33 -4.63 14.86
CA ILE A 39 -8.20 -3.64 15.53
C ILE A 39 -7.86 -2.21 15.14
N VAL A 40 -6.57 -1.90 14.92
CA VAL A 40 -6.11 -0.56 14.53
C VAL A 40 -6.57 -0.26 13.11
N LEU A 41 -6.43 -1.24 12.20
CA LEU A 41 -6.89 -1.11 10.82
C LEU A 41 -8.41 -1.01 10.72
N THR A 42 -9.17 -1.76 11.52
CA THR A 42 -10.64 -1.67 11.54
C THR A 42 -11.11 -0.35 12.14
N CYS A 43 -10.44 0.17 13.18
CA CYS A 43 -10.69 1.51 13.70
C CYS A 43 -10.45 2.58 12.64
N TYR A 44 -9.27 2.57 12.00
CA TYR A 44 -8.92 3.50 10.92
C TYR A 44 -9.93 3.47 9.76
N ARG A 45 -10.32 2.26 9.31
CA ARG A 45 -11.31 2.09 8.22
C ARG A 45 -12.69 2.58 8.63
N THR A 46 -13.14 2.23 9.83
CA THR A 46 -14.44 2.69 10.36
C THR A 46 -14.45 4.21 10.45
N ARG A 47 -13.39 4.82 11.00
CA ARG A 47 -13.23 6.26 11.15
C ARG A 47 -13.40 7.02 9.83
N LYS A 48 -12.78 6.53 8.75
CA LYS A 48 -12.94 7.09 7.40
C LYS A 48 -14.35 6.92 6.81
N ARG A 49 -15.12 5.97 7.32
CA ARG A 49 -16.44 5.61 6.81
C ARG A 49 -17.60 6.13 7.66
N ILE A 50 -17.34 6.74 8.83
CA ILE A 50 -18.40 7.17 9.75
C ILE A 50 -19.39 8.11 9.08
N GLY A 51 -18.93 9.10 8.30
CA GLY A 51 -19.82 10.01 7.57
C GLY A 51 -20.77 9.26 6.63
N ALA A 52 -20.21 8.49 5.69
CA ALA A 52 -21.00 7.68 4.76
C ALA A 52 -21.91 6.65 5.45
N TYR A 53 -21.49 6.10 6.59
CA TYR A 53 -22.34 5.24 7.43
C TYR A 53 -23.55 6.00 7.98
N LEU A 54 -23.33 7.20 8.53
CA LEU A 54 -24.40 8.07 9.05
C LEU A 54 -25.34 8.56 7.95
N ASP A 55 -24.85 8.72 6.72
CA ASP A 55 -25.64 9.10 5.55
C ASP A 55 -26.38 7.94 4.89
N GLY A 56 -26.16 6.70 5.34
CA GLY A 56 -26.72 5.50 4.69
C GLY A 56 -26.15 5.22 3.30
N ALA A 57 -24.98 5.80 2.97
CA ALA A 57 -24.34 5.75 1.66
C ALA A 57 -23.35 4.57 1.50
N LEU A 58 -23.20 3.72 2.51
CA LEU A 58 -22.38 2.51 2.44
C LEU A 58 -23.17 1.34 1.87
N ASP A 59 -22.48 0.46 1.14
CA ASP A 59 -23.03 -0.85 0.82
C ASP A 59 -23.32 -1.67 2.09
N ARG A 60 -24.17 -2.69 1.95
CA ARG A 60 -24.63 -3.52 3.07
C ARG A 60 -23.48 -4.12 3.88
N ALA A 61 -22.45 -4.67 3.24
CA ALA A 61 -21.35 -5.33 3.91
C ALA A 61 -20.47 -4.33 4.69
N GLN A 62 -20.23 -3.15 4.11
CA GLN A 62 -19.49 -2.07 4.75
C GLN A 62 -20.26 -1.48 5.93
N ALA A 63 -21.58 -1.30 5.80
CA ALA A 63 -22.45 -0.81 6.87
C ALA A 63 -22.46 -1.78 8.06
N GLU A 64 -22.62 -3.08 7.83
CA GLU A 64 -22.59 -4.10 8.89
C GLU A 64 -21.23 -4.16 9.59
N SER A 65 -20.13 -4.05 8.84
CA SER A 65 -18.78 -4.00 9.40
C SER A 65 -18.56 -2.77 10.29
N ALA A 66 -18.98 -1.59 9.81
CA ALA A 66 -18.92 -0.36 10.58
C ALA A 66 -19.81 -0.43 11.84
N ALA A 67 -21.02 -0.97 11.74
CA ALA A 67 -21.93 -1.15 12.87
C ALA A 67 -21.34 -2.06 13.95
N ARG A 68 -20.76 -3.21 13.57
CA ARG A 68 -20.09 -4.12 14.52
C ARG A 68 -18.93 -3.44 15.25
N HIS A 69 -18.13 -2.65 14.54
CA HIS A 69 -17.03 -1.92 15.16
C HIS A 69 -17.52 -0.80 16.08
N LEU A 70 -18.53 -0.03 15.65
CA LEU A 70 -19.13 1.03 16.46
C LEU A 70 -19.79 0.46 17.73
N ALA A 71 -20.32 -0.76 17.71
CA ALA A 71 -20.88 -1.40 18.90
C ALA A 71 -19.85 -1.63 20.01
N THR A 72 -18.56 -1.73 19.68
CA THR A 72 -17.50 -2.15 20.62
C THR A 72 -16.43 -1.07 20.87
N CYS A 73 -16.28 -0.09 19.97
CA CYS A 73 -15.21 0.90 20.04
C CYS A 73 -15.71 2.29 20.51
N THR A 74 -15.42 2.64 21.77
CA THR A 74 -15.82 3.93 22.37
C THR A 74 -15.20 5.16 21.68
N ALA A 75 -14.01 5.02 21.06
CA ALA A 75 -13.40 6.10 20.30
C ALA A 75 -14.22 6.43 19.04
N CYS A 76 -14.54 5.42 18.22
CA CYS A 76 -15.37 5.62 17.04
C CYS A 76 -16.81 6.03 17.39
N GLN A 77 -17.37 5.59 18.52
CA GLN A 77 -18.67 6.05 19.00
C GLN A 77 -18.68 7.56 19.27
N ARG A 78 -17.63 8.09 19.93
CA ARG A 78 -17.49 9.52 20.18
C ARG A 78 -17.40 10.33 18.90
N GLU A 79 -16.62 9.86 17.93
CA GLU A 79 -16.53 10.52 16.62
C GLU A 79 -17.87 10.52 15.88
N ALA A 80 -18.59 9.40 15.90
CA ALA A 80 -19.93 9.32 15.31
C ALA A 80 -20.93 10.25 16.01
N ALA A 81 -20.86 10.38 17.34
CA ALA A 81 -21.70 11.30 18.10
C ALA A 81 -21.41 12.77 17.71
N GLY A 82 -20.14 13.17 17.62
CA GLY A 82 -19.77 14.53 17.20
C GLY A 82 -20.23 14.87 15.79
N LEU A 83 -20.16 13.93 14.85
CA LEU A 83 -20.70 14.12 13.50
C LEU A 83 -22.22 14.26 13.49
N ARG A 84 -22.96 13.49 14.32
CA ARG A 84 -24.42 13.64 14.47
C ARG A 84 -24.80 14.98 15.06
N GLU A 85 -24.08 15.45 16.08
CA GLU A 85 -24.33 16.73 16.72
C GLU A 85 -24.10 17.89 15.74
N MET A 86 -22.97 17.90 15.02
CA MET A 86 -22.71 18.88 13.97
C MET A 86 -23.80 18.87 12.89
N ARG A 87 -24.26 17.69 12.45
CA ARG A 87 -25.37 17.58 11.50
C ARG A 87 -26.65 18.18 12.05
N ALA A 88 -26.98 17.91 13.32
CA ALA A 88 -28.17 18.46 13.96
C ALA A 88 -28.11 19.99 14.04
N LEU A 89 -26.95 20.56 14.38
CA LEU A 89 -26.73 22.02 14.39
C LEU A 89 -26.88 22.62 12.98
N LEU A 90 -26.30 21.99 11.96
CA LEU A 90 -26.46 22.42 10.57
C LEU A 90 -27.93 22.33 10.12
N GLN A 91 -28.63 21.25 10.47
CA GLN A 91 -30.05 21.10 10.16
C GLN A 91 -30.88 22.17 10.84
N GLN A 92 -30.58 22.53 12.09
CA GLN A 92 -31.26 23.62 12.79
C GLN A 92 -30.98 24.97 12.14
N ALA A 93 -29.72 25.24 11.77
CA ALA A 93 -29.31 26.50 11.14
C ALA A 93 -29.86 26.66 9.71
N LEU A 94 -30.01 25.55 8.98
CA LEU A 94 -30.54 25.52 7.61
C LEU A 94 -32.05 25.31 7.56
N SER A 95 -32.67 24.92 8.68
CA SER A 95 -34.12 24.82 8.77
C SER A 95 -34.70 26.22 8.62
N PRO A 96 -35.57 26.45 7.63
CA PRO A 96 -36.11 27.77 7.43
C PRO A 96 -36.92 28.19 8.66
N VAL A 97 -36.54 29.31 9.25
CA VAL A 97 -37.31 29.96 10.31
C VAL A 97 -38.49 30.68 9.64
N GLY A 98 -39.60 29.95 9.44
CA GLY A 98 -40.85 30.47 8.87
C GLY A 98 -41.47 29.59 7.79
N THR A 99 -42.65 29.98 7.30
CA THR A 99 -43.31 29.34 6.16
C THR A 99 -42.59 29.71 4.86
N VAL A 100 -41.53 28.96 4.53
CA VAL A 100 -40.96 29.02 3.18
C VAL A 100 -41.96 28.38 2.24
N ARG A 101 -42.45 29.18 1.29
CA ARG A 101 -43.24 28.68 0.16
C ARG A 101 -42.39 27.62 -0.55
N GLU A 102 -42.92 26.40 -0.65
CA GLU A 102 -42.27 25.28 -1.34
C GLU A 102 -41.68 25.80 -2.66
N PRO A 103 -40.36 25.67 -2.89
CA PRO A 103 -39.77 26.07 -4.15
C PRO A 103 -40.44 25.33 -5.30
N ASP A 104 -40.74 26.02 -6.40
CA ASP A 104 -41.27 25.36 -7.59
C ASP A 104 -40.14 24.56 -8.28
N TRP A 105 -40.15 23.24 -8.06
CA TRP A 105 -39.17 22.32 -8.60
C TRP A 105 -39.48 21.87 -10.03
N THR A 106 -40.64 22.22 -10.60
CA THR A 106 -41.08 21.66 -11.90
C THR A 106 -40.14 21.99 -13.05
N ALA A 107 -39.52 23.18 -13.06
CA ALA A 107 -38.58 23.59 -14.11
C ALA A 107 -37.11 23.25 -13.81
N PHE A 108 -36.77 22.93 -12.55
CA PHE A 108 -35.39 22.71 -12.12
C PHE A 108 -34.81 21.41 -12.69
N TRP A 109 -35.53 20.29 -12.53
CA TRP A 109 -35.05 18.98 -12.98
C TRP A 109 -34.89 18.88 -14.50
N PRO A 110 -35.84 19.37 -15.33
CA PRO A 110 -35.66 19.44 -16.78
C PRO A 110 -34.41 20.24 -17.19
N GLY A 111 -34.12 21.33 -16.48
CA GLY A 111 -32.92 22.14 -16.71
C GLY A 111 -31.61 21.36 -16.49
N ILE A 112 -31.54 20.60 -15.41
CA ILE A 112 -30.39 19.73 -15.10
C ILE A 112 -30.23 18.64 -16.16
N VAL A 113 -31.32 17.94 -16.50
CA VAL A 113 -31.30 16.85 -17.50
C VAL A 113 -30.78 17.39 -18.83
N ARG A 114 -31.27 18.55 -19.28
CA ARG A 114 -30.80 19.19 -20.50
C ARG A 114 -29.31 19.53 -20.43
N GLY A 115 -28.84 20.09 -19.31
CA GLY A 115 -27.42 20.41 -19.12
C GLY A 115 -26.50 19.17 -19.19
N ILE A 116 -26.92 18.05 -18.59
CA ILE A 116 -26.18 16.78 -18.67
C ILE A 116 -26.14 16.26 -20.11
N GLU A 117 -27.26 16.32 -20.82
CA GLU A 117 -27.36 15.81 -22.18
C GLU A 117 -26.55 16.68 -23.17
N GLU A 118 -26.55 17.99 -22.99
CA GLU A 118 -25.68 18.91 -23.72
C GLU A 118 -24.20 18.63 -23.44
N ALA A 119 -23.83 18.37 -22.19
CA ALA A 119 -22.46 18.02 -21.82
C ALA A 119 -22.01 16.69 -22.45
N LYS A 120 -22.89 15.68 -22.53
CA LYS A 120 -22.63 14.43 -23.25
C LYS A 120 -22.48 14.63 -24.76
N ARG A 121 -23.30 15.51 -25.36
CA ARG A 121 -23.23 15.85 -26.80
C ARG A 121 -21.98 16.62 -27.18
N ARG A 122 -21.36 17.36 -26.24
CA ARG A 122 -20.02 17.91 -26.41
C ARG A 122 -19.01 16.76 -26.34
N VAL A 123 -18.90 16.02 -27.45
CA VAL A 123 -17.92 14.95 -27.64
C VAL A 123 -16.53 15.46 -27.23
N PRO A 124 -15.74 14.71 -26.44
CA PRO A 124 -14.38 15.12 -26.12
C PRO A 124 -13.58 15.23 -27.42
N VAL A 125 -12.71 16.24 -27.51
CA VAL A 125 -11.80 16.54 -28.65
C VAL A 125 -10.75 15.42 -28.89
N GLN A 126 -11.02 14.19 -28.44
CA GLN A 126 -10.17 13.00 -28.54
C GLN A 126 -9.92 12.55 -29.98
N GLY A 127 -10.77 12.93 -30.95
CA GLY A 127 -10.55 12.60 -32.36
C GLY A 127 -9.24 13.14 -32.93
N ARG A 128 -8.75 14.29 -32.43
CA ARG A 128 -7.53 14.94 -32.94
C ARG A 128 -6.24 14.33 -32.40
N ARG A 129 -6.26 13.71 -31.21
CA ARG A 129 -5.09 13.00 -30.63
C ARG A 129 -4.83 11.65 -31.27
N ARG A 130 -5.87 10.96 -31.75
CA ARG A 130 -5.74 9.60 -32.32
C ARG A 130 -5.07 9.60 -33.70
N ALA A 131 -5.21 10.68 -34.47
CA ALA A 131 -4.53 10.85 -35.76
C ALA A 131 -3.00 11.02 -35.62
N TRP A 132 -2.53 11.68 -34.56
CA TRP A 132 -1.10 11.93 -34.32
C TRP A 132 -0.33 10.71 -33.80
N LEU A 133 -1.03 9.73 -33.22
CA LEU A 133 -0.41 8.51 -32.69
C LEU A 133 -0.18 7.44 -33.78
N ARG A 134 -0.84 7.53 -34.95
CA ARG A 134 -0.69 6.56 -36.05
C ARG A 134 0.76 6.33 -36.53
N PRO A 135 1.62 7.35 -36.70
CA PRO A 135 3.01 7.10 -37.11
C PRO A 135 3.88 6.43 -36.03
N ARG A 136 3.52 6.54 -34.73
CA ARG A 136 4.30 5.93 -33.63
C ARG A 136 4.06 4.42 -33.48
N TRP A 137 2.87 3.94 -33.84
CA TRP A 137 2.56 2.50 -33.82
C TRP A 137 3.17 1.74 -34.99
N ALA A 138 3.41 2.40 -36.14
CA ALA A 138 4.11 1.79 -37.27
C ALA A 138 5.57 1.45 -36.92
N LEU A 139 6.25 2.32 -36.15
CA LEU A 139 7.62 2.08 -35.68
C LEU A 139 7.68 0.97 -34.60
N GLY A 140 6.68 0.91 -33.72
CA GLY A 140 6.61 -0.14 -32.69
C GLY A 140 6.41 -1.55 -33.28
N GLY A 141 5.58 -1.69 -34.32
CA GLY A 141 5.36 -2.98 -34.99
C GLY A 141 6.61 -3.53 -35.68
N ALA A 142 7.39 -2.66 -36.34
CA ALA A 142 8.62 -3.06 -37.02
C ALA A 142 9.69 -3.60 -36.05
N LEU A 143 9.83 -2.99 -34.87
CA LEU A 143 10.78 -3.45 -33.84
C LEU A 143 10.41 -4.82 -33.27
N VAL A 144 9.11 -5.04 -33.01
CA VAL A 144 8.63 -6.35 -32.53
C VAL A 144 8.84 -7.44 -33.58
N ALA A 145 8.56 -7.14 -34.86
CA ALA A 145 8.81 -8.09 -35.95
C ALA A 145 10.31 -8.43 -36.09
N ALA A 146 11.19 -7.42 -36.04
CA ALA A 146 12.64 -7.63 -36.08
C ALA A 146 13.14 -8.47 -34.89
N PHE A 147 12.61 -8.21 -33.69
CA PHE A 147 12.97 -8.98 -32.49
C PHE A 147 12.55 -10.45 -32.61
N LEU A 148 11.33 -10.72 -33.09
CA LEU A 148 10.84 -12.09 -33.30
C LEU A 148 11.66 -12.84 -34.36
N VAL A 149 12.03 -12.18 -35.46
CA VAL A 149 12.90 -12.77 -36.50
C VAL A 149 14.29 -13.09 -35.92
N SER A 150 14.87 -12.17 -35.14
CA SER A 150 16.16 -12.39 -34.48
C SER A 150 16.10 -13.57 -33.52
N MET A 151 15.05 -13.66 -32.71
CA MET A 151 14.87 -14.76 -31.75
C MET A 151 14.70 -16.10 -32.47
N MET A 152 13.93 -16.14 -33.55
CA MET A 152 13.70 -17.34 -34.36
C MET A 152 14.99 -17.84 -35.04
N LEU A 153 15.85 -16.92 -35.48
CA LEU A 153 17.18 -17.26 -36.01
C LEU A 153 18.09 -17.85 -34.92
N TRP A 154 18.07 -17.29 -33.71
CA TRP A 154 18.85 -17.80 -32.58
C TRP A 154 18.44 -19.21 -32.17
N THR A 155 17.15 -19.52 -32.15
CA THR A 155 16.68 -20.88 -31.80
C THR A 155 16.99 -21.92 -32.86
N SER A 156 17.27 -21.50 -34.10
CA SER A 156 17.53 -22.39 -35.24
C SER A 156 19.02 -22.61 -35.50
N ALA A 157 19.91 -22.03 -34.69
CA ALA A 157 21.34 -22.23 -34.84
C ALA A 157 21.71 -23.69 -34.49
N PRO A 158 22.36 -24.43 -35.39
CA PRO A 158 22.81 -25.79 -35.09
C PRO A 158 23.80 -25.76 -33.92
N PRO A 159 23.76 -26.77 -33.03
CA PRO A 159 24.71 -26.85 -31.92
C PRO A 159 26.14 -26.86 -32.46
N PRO A 160 27.09 -26.17 -31.80
CA PRO A 160 28.49 -26.20 -32.22
C PRO A 160 29.00 -27.65 -32.23
N PRO A 161 29.90 -28.00 -33.18
CA PRO A 161 30.48 -29.34 -33.21
C PRO A 161 31.14 -29.64 -31.87
N ALA A 162 30.79 -30.78 -31.28
CA ALA A 162 31.38 -31.23 -30.03
C ALA A 162 32.89 -31.36 -30.22
N VAL A 163 33.64 -30.40 -29.66
CA VAL A 163 35.09 -30.53 -29.52
C VAL A 163 35.30 -31.66 -28.52
N GLU A 164 35.80 -32.80 -28.98
CA GLU A 164 36.14 -33.94 -28.12
C GLU A 164 36.99 -33.43 -26.95
N ALA A 165 36.44 -33.54 -25.74
CA ALA A 165 37.17 -33.14 -24.54
C ALA A 165 38.45 -33.99 -24.46
N PRO A 166 39.62 -33.41 -24.13
CA PRO A 166 40.86 -34.16 -24.04
C PRO A 166 40.69 -35.27 -23.00
N VAL A 167 40.91 -36.51 -23.41
CA VAL A 167 40.94 -37.68 -22.52
C VAL A 167 42.09 -37.47 -21.54
N VAL A 168 41.76 -37.05 -20.32
CA VAL A 168 42.72 -36.89 -19.23
C VAL A 168 43.01 -38.28 -18.64
N VAL A 169 44.14 -38.86 -19.01
CA VAL A 169 44.62 -40.11 -18.41
C VAL A 169 45.32 -39.76 -17.10
N ASN A 170 44.64 -39.95 -15.97
CA ASN A 170 45.28 -39.91 -14.65
C ASN A 170 45.93 -41.26 -14.36
N SER A 171 47.26 -41.31 -14.34
CA SER A 171 48.00 -42.46 -13.84
C SER A 171 48.10 -42.37 -12.32
N ALA A 172 47.74 -43.46 -11.63
CA ALA A 172 48.00 -43.65 -10.22
C ALA A 172 48.99 -44.82 -10.08
N ASN A 173 50.06 -44.60 -9.31
CA ASN A 173 51.04 -45.64 -8.98
C ASN A 173 51.14 -45.77 -7.47
N SER A 174 51.33 -46.99 -6.97
CA SER A 174 51.55 -47.25 -5.54
C SER A 174 53.01 -47.64 -5.31
N ASP A 175 53.59 -47.20 -4.20
CA ASP A 175 54.95 -47.56 -3.81
C ASP A 175 55.09 -49.02 -3.32
N TYR A 176 53.97 -49.74 -3.20
CA TYR A 176 53.93 -51.14 -2.78
C TYR A 176 54.02 -52.08 -3.99
N PRO A 177 55.06 -52.93 -4.09
CA PRO A 177 55.19 -53.88 -5.18
C PRO A 177 54.10 -54.96 -5.08
N GLY A 178 53.16 -54.94 -6.03
CA GLY A 178 52.06 -55.91 -6.11
C GLY A 178 50.68 -55.36 -5.76
N ALA A 179 50.58 -54.12 -5.28
CA ALA A 179 49.29 -53.50 -5.01
C ALA A 179 48.58 -53.08 -6.31
N SER A 180 47.26 -53.29 -6.36
CA SER A 180 46.41 -52.87 -7.48
C SER A 180 45.54 -51.68 -7.06
N LEU A 181 45.49 -50.64 -7.91
CA LEU A 181 44.76 -49.41 -7.65
C LEU A 181 43.50 -49.34 -8.52
N MET A 182 42.36 -49.00 -7.92
CA MET A 182 41.14 -48.65 -8.65
C MET A 182 40.70 -47.24 -8.24
N VAL A 183 40.65 -46.33 -9.22
CA VAL A 183 40.25 -44.93 -9.01
C VAL A 183 38.85 -44.73 -9.56
N TYR A 184 37.91 -44.32 -8.71
CA TYR A 184 36.56 -43.94 -9.11
C TYR A 184 36.35 -42.44 -8.87
N HIS A 185 36.08 -41.70 -9.94
CA HIS A 185 35.78 -40.28 -9.88
C HIS A 185 34.26 -40.08 -10.03
N THR A 186 33.62 -39.43 -9.06
CA THR A 186 32.19 -39.08 -9.14
C THR A 186 32.05 -37.58 -9.47
N PRO A 187 31.77 -37.21 -10.73
CA PRO A 187 31.82 -35.81 -11.17
C PRO A 187 30.76 -34.91 -10.51
N GLU A 188 29.65 -35.45 -10.01
CA GLU A 188 28.61 -34.62 -9.37
C GLU A 188 28.97 -34.15 -7.95
N ARG A 189 29.98 -34.75 -7.31
CA ARG A 189 30.30 -34.48 -5.89
C ARG A 189 31.76 -34.08 -5.63
N ASP A 190 32.53 -33.84 -6.69
CA ASP A 190 33.95 -33.46 -6.63
C ASP A 190 34.77 -34.35 -5.68
N MET A 191 34.47 -35.64 -5.68
CA MET A 191 35.05 -36.64 -4.79
C MET A 191 35.72 -37.74 -5.62
N THR A 192 36.97 -38.02 -5.29
CA THR A 192 37.74 -39.14 -5.86
C THR A 192 37.97 -40.19 -4.79
N VAL A 193 37.50 -41.41 -5.04
CA VAL A 193 37.72 -42.55 -4.16
C VAL A 193 38.78 -43.44 -4.80
N VAL A 194 39.88 -43.66 -4.07
CA VAL A 194 40.97 -44.54 -4.51
C VAL A 194 40.96 -45.77 -3.63
N TRP A 195 40.77 -46.93 -4.25
CA TRP A 195 40.85 -48.23 -3.60
C TRP A 195 42.24 -48.83 -3.87
N VAL A 196 42.88 -49.33 -2.81
CA VAL A 196 44.17 -50.02 -2.88
C VAL A 196 43.95 -51.47 -2.44
N PHE A 197 44.27 -52.42 -3.31
CA PHE A 197 44.10 -53.86 -3.06
C PHE A 197 45.46 -54.56 -3.00
N GLY A 198 45.56 -55.63 -2.21
CA GLY A 198 46.78 -56.45 -2.12
C GLY A 198 47.86 -55.88 -1.21
N VAL A 199 47.47 -55.03 -0.24
CA VAL A 199 48.35 -54.60 0.86
C VAL A 199 48.06 -55.52 2.04
N ASP A 200 48.71 -56.68 2.07
CA ASP A 200 48.80 -57.52 3.27
C ASP A 200 50.07 -57.09 4.05
N ASP A 201 50.05 -57.15 5.39
CA ASP A 201 51.15 -56.68 6.29
C ASP A 201 52.58 -57.09 5.86
#